data_AF-A0A8S3HBZ4-F1
#
_entry.id   AF-A0A8S3HBZ4-F1
#
_cell.length_a   1.000
_cell.length_b   1.000
_cell.length_c   1.000
_cell.angle_alpha   90.00
_cell.angle_beta   90.00
_cell.angle_gamma   90.00
#
_symmetry.space_group_name_H-M   'P 1'
#
loop_
_entity.id
_entity.type
_entity.pdbx_description
1 polymer ?
#
loop_
_entity_poly.entity_id
_entity_poly.type
_entity_poly.pdbx_seq_one_letter_code
_entity_poly.pdbx_strand_id
1 'polypeptide(L)' 'PGSIHTDLTTHHEHATELATKPIIYLATLSDDGPTGKFFGQHCEEVKW' A
#
# COMPACT_ATOMS: atom_id res chain seq x y z
N PRO A 1 -1.07 2.95 0.34
CA PRO A 1 0.38 2.82 0.66
C PRO A 1 0.81 3.49 1.98
N GLY A 2 -0.06 4.24 2.67
CA GLY A 2 0.30 4.96 3.90
C GLY A 2 0.82 6.38 3.60
N SER A 3 1.32 7.06 4.64
CA SER A 3 2.01 8.35 4.49
C SER A 3 3.49 8.11 4.15
N ILE A 4 3.97 8.68 3.04
CA ILE A 4 5.28 8.36 2.44
C ILE A 4 6.05 9.63 2.17
N HIS A 5 7.36 9.60 2.36
CA HIS A 5 8.29 10.65 1.98
C HIS A 5 8.28 10.93 0.47
N THR A 6 7.56 11.96 0.06
CA THR A 6 7.43 12.39 -1.34
C THR A 6 7.31 13.91 -1.41
N ASP A 7 7.42 14.48 -2.60
CA ASP A 7 7.15 15.92 -2.81
C ASP A 7 5.77 16.34 -2.29
N LEU A 8 4.77 15.45 -2.43
CA LEU A 8 3.40 15.68 -1.98
C LEU A 8 3.30 15.84 -0.46
N THR A 9 4.15 15.16 0.32
CA THR A 9 4.13 15.16 1.78
C THR A 9 5.25 16.02 2.37
N THR A 10 5.88 16.87 1.56
CA THR A 10 6.99 17.74 1.99
C THR A 10 8.13 16.98 2.69
N HIS A 11 8.37 15.73 2.31
CA HIS A 11 9.48 14.93 2.83
C HIS A 11 9.41 14.64 4.36
N HIS A 12 8.21 14.62 4.97
CA HIS A 12 8.05 14.49 6.43
C HIS A 12 7.60 13.10 6.94
N GLU A 13 7.72 12.04 6.14
CA GLU A 13 6.99 10.79 6.38
C GLU A 13 7.85 9.52 6.24
N HIS A 14 7.23 8.34 6.35
CA HIS A 14 7.89 7.03 6.30
C HIS A 14 8.72 6.80 5.03
N ALA A 15 9.73 5.93 5.16
CA ALA A 15 10.61 5.51 4.06
C ALA A 15 9.82 4.89 2.89
N THR A 16 10.23 5.25 1.67
CA THR A 16 9.58 4.84 0.41
C THR A 16 9.49 3.32 0.25
N GLU A 17 10.49 2.58 0.71
CA GLU A 17 10.52 1.11 0.62
C GLU A 17 9.40 0.45 1.42
N LEU A 18 9.06 1.00 2.60
CA LEU A 18 7.99 0.46 3.43
C LEU A 18 6.62 0.66 2.79
N ALA A 19 6.40 1.83 2.21
CA ALA A 19 5.11 2.19 1.64
C ALA A 19 4.82 1.55 0.28
N THR A 20 5.86 1.09 -0.43
CA THR A 20 5.73 0.39 -1.71
C THR A 20 5.29 -1.07 -1.54
N LYS A 21 5.48 -1.66 -0.36
CA LYS A 21 5.09 -3.05 -0.05
C LYS A 21 3.64 -3.41 -0.42
N PRO A 22 2.60 -2.67 0.03
CA PRO A 22 1.22 -3.00 -0.32
C PRO A 22 0.94 -2.90 -1.81
N ILE A 23 1.64 -2.03 -2.55
CA ILE A 23 1.47 -1.90 -4.00
C ILE A 23 2.01 -3.14 -4.70
N ILE A 24 3.22 -3.57 -4.35
CA ILE A 24 3.83 -4.78 -4.92
C ILE A 24 2.99 -6.00 -4.55
N TYR A 25 2.57 -6.12 -3.30
CA TYR A 25 1.72 -7.21 -2.84
C TYR A 25 0.46 -7.37 -3.71
N LEU A 26 -0.26 -6.28 -3.98
CA LEU A 26 -1.47 -6.30 -4.82
C LEU A 26 -1.16 -6.61 -6.29
N ALA A 27 -0.04 -6.11 -6.82
CA ALA A 27 0.39 -6.37 -8.20
C ALA A 27 0.83 -7.83 -8.44
N THR A 28 1.17 -8.56 -7.37
CA THR A 28 1.64 -9.95 -7.43
C THR A 28 0.67 -10.94 -6.79
N LEU A 29 -0.60 -10.57 -6.62
CA LEU A 29 -1.62 -11.51 -6.15
C LEU A 29 -1.78 -12.65 -7.17
N SER A 30 -2.08 -13.84 -6.65
CA SER A 30 -2.52 -14.97 -7.48
C SER A 30 -3.81 -14.64 -8.22
N ASP A 31 -4.10 -15.36 -9.30
CA ASP A 31 -5.31 -15.16 -10.10
C ASP A 31 -6.61 -15.27 -9.28
N ASP A 32 -6.63 -16.10 -8.23
CA ASP A 32 -7.76 -16.25 -7.29
C ASP A 32 -7.81 -15.12 -6.23
N GLY A 33 -7.05 -14.05 -6.43
CA GLY A 33 -6.92 -12.94 -5.50
C GLY A 33 -8.18 -12.09 -5.36
N PRO A 34 -8.30 -11.34 -4.26
CA PRO A 34 -9.44 -10.46 -4.00
C PRO A 34 -9.53 -9.30 -5.02
N THR A 35 -10.74 -9.02 -5.50
CA THR A 35 -11.05 -7.88 -6.38
C THR A 35 -12.09 -6.94 -5.75
N GLY A 36 -12.02 -5.64 -6.06
CA GLY A 36 -12.94 -4.63 -5.54
C GLY A 36 -12.83 -4.37 -4.03
N LYS A 37 -11.71 -4.72 -3.42
CA LYS A 37 -11.44 -4.55 -1.97
C LYS A 37 -10.49 -3.38 -1.70
N PHE A 38 -10.50 -2.89 -0.47
CA PHE A 38 -9.57 -1.87 0.00
C PHE A 38 -8.50 -2.50 0.88
N PHE A 39 -7.23 -2.17 0.63
CA PHE A 39 -6.09 -2.71 1.36
C PHE A 39 -5.27 -1.60 2.02
N GLY A 40 -4.91 -1.83 3.28
CA GLY A 40 -4.12 -0.93 4.11
C GLY A 40 -2.61 -0.98 3.79
N GLN A 41 -1.85 -0.21 4.55
CA GLN A 41 -0.40 -0.09 4.37
C GLN A 41 0.38 -1.33 4.83
N HIS A 42 -0.26 -2.23 5.58
CA HIS A 42 0.30 -3.49 6.07
C HIS A 42 -0.24 -4.71 5.29
N CYS A 43 -0.77 -4.49 4.08
CA CYS A 43 -1.37 -5.51 3.22
C CYS A 43 -2.63 -6.18 3.79
N GLU A 44 -3.25 -5.55 4.79
CA GLU A 44 -4.49 -6.00 5.41
C GLU A 44 -5.70 -5.55 4.60
N GLU A 45 -6.69 -6.43 4.39
CA GLU A 45 -8.00 -6.00 3.87
C GLU A 45 -8.68 -5.14 4.94
N VAL A 46 -8.99 -3.89 4.60
CA VAL A 46 -9.68 -2.96 5.48
C VAL A 46 -11.17 -3.01 5.16
N LYS A 47 -11.97 -3.31 6.18
CA LYS A 47 -13.43 -3.29 6.09
C LYS A 47 -13.93 -1.87 6.36
N TRP A 48 -14.63 -1.30 5.39
CA TRP A 48 -15.34 -0.03 5.50
C TRP A 48 -16.81 -0.27 5.84
#